data_AF-A0ABC8D9S5-F1
#
_entry.id   AF-A0ABC8D9S5-F1
#
_cell.length_a   1.000
_cell.length_b   1.000
_cell.length_c   1.000
_cell.angle_alpha   90.00
_cell.angle_beta   90.00
_cell.angle_gamma   90.00
#
_symmetry.space_group_name_H-M   'P 1'
#
loop_
_entity.id
_entity.type
_entity.pdbx_description
1 polymer ?
#
loop_
_entity_poly.entity_id
_entity_poly.type
_entity_poly.pdbx_seq_one_letter_code
_entity_poly.pdbx_strand_id
1 'polypeptide(L)'
;MTKYKLFYGVGGSINDITRDEEAFDFDSYDEAINIARQQAFETFEDYEVICRVLSVEERMQQEGLTEEVAIAEYEEDVESFIEYGAEEVE
;
A
#
# COMPACT_ATOMS: atom_id res chain seq x y z
N MET A 1 23.44 -9.95 -3.28
CA MET A 1 22.11 -9.41 -2.98
C MET A 1 21.12 -10.36 -3.59
N THR A 2 20.00 -10.56 -2.90
CA THR A 2 18.94 -11.46 -3.38
C THR A 2 17.98 -10.64 -4.22
N LYS A 3 17.50 -11.22 -5.31
CA LYS A 3 16.59 -10.54 -6.21
C LYS A 3 15.15 -10.89 -5.88
N TYR A 4 14.29 -9.88 -5.89
CA TYR A 4 12.87 -10.05 -5.67
C TYR A 4 12.07 -9.39 -6.79
N LYS A 5 11.01 -10.06 -7.24
CA LYS A 5 9.94 -9.44 -8.02
C LYS A 5 8.86 -8.97 -7.07
N LEU A 6 8.41 -7.74 -7.22
CA LEU A 6 7.36 -7.18 -6.38
C LEU A 6 5.99 -7.31 -7.05
N PHE A 7 4.97 -7.38 -6.23
CA PHE A 7 3.60 -7.15 -6.65
C PHE A 7 2.90 -6.29 -5.62
N TYR A 8 2.07 -5.37 -6.08
CA TYR A 8 1.39 -4.40 -5.23
C TYR A 8 0.16 -3.83 -5.94
N GLY A 9 -0.83 -3.38 -5.18
CA GLY A 9 -1.98 -2.66 -5.72
C GLY A 9 -3.21 -2.81 -4.84
N VAL A 10 -4.39 -2.62 -5.43
CA VAL A 10 -5.68 -2.67 -4.72
C VAL A 10 -6.38 -4.00 -4.97
N GLY A 11 -6.65 -4.73 -3.90
CA GLY A 11 -7.24 -6.06 -3.91
C GLY A 11 -8.76 -6.10 -4.07
N GLY A 12 -9.32 -7.31 -3.94
CA GLY A 12 -10.78 -7.51 -3.83
C GLY A 12 -11.57 -7.30 -5.13
N SER A 13 -12.57 -6.40 -5.13
CA SER A 13 -13.43 -6.19 -6.31
C SER A 13 -12.81 -5.28 -7.37
N ILE A 14 -11.79 -4.49 -7.01
CA ILE A 14 -11.06 -3.60 -7.91
C ILE A 14 -9.98 -4.40 -8.66
N ASN A 15 -9.29 -5.32 -7.96
CA ASN A 15 -8.28 -6.23 -8.51
C ASN A 15 -7.35 -5.55 -9.53
N ASP A 16 -6.72 -4.44 -9.10
CA ASP A 16 -5.72 -3.73 -9.88
C ASP A 16 -4.35 -3.94 -9.23
N ILE A 17 -3.75 -5.10 -9.54
CA ILE A 17 -2.45 -5.53 -9.01
C ILE A 17 -1.39 -5.35 -10.08
N THR A 18 -0.47 -4.44 -9.81
CA THR A 18 0.77 -4.30 -10.55
C THR A 18 1.75 -5.40 -10.14
N ARG A 19 2.42 -5.99 -11.13
CA ARG A 19 3.49 -6.94 -10.92
C ARG A 19 4.70 -6.47 -11.68
N ASP A 20 5.81 -6.28 -10.99
CA ASP A 20 7.05 -5.91 -11.64
C ASP A 20 7.54 -7.07 -12.52
N GLU A 21 7.77 -6.76 -13.79
CA GLU A 21 8.29 -7.74 -14.75
C GLU A 21 9.78 -8.03 -14.50
N GLU A 22 10.49 -7.03 -13.96
CA GLU A 22 11.90 -7.10 -13.59
C GLU A 22 12.07 -7.45 -12.11
N ALA A 23 13.20 -8.09 -11.79
CA ALA A 23 13.56 -8.38 -10.41
C ALA A 23 14.62 -7.38 -9.95
N PHE A 24 14.42 -6.81 -8.76
CA PHE A 24 15.30 -5.81 -8.17
C PHE A 24 16.14 -6.42 -7.05
N ASP A 25 17.34 -5.90 -6.87
CA ASP A 25 18.24 -6.30 -5.79
C ASP A 25 17.83 -5.59 -4.49
N PHE A 26 17.56 -6.38 -3.44
CA PHE A 26 17.28 -5.88 -2.09
C PHE A 26 18.25 -6.49 -1.06
N ASP A 27 18.45 -5.80 0.06
CA ASP A 27 19.27 -6.26 1.17
C ASP A 27 18.57 -7.39 1.96
N SER A 28 17.23 -7.44 1.94
CA SER A 28 16.44 -8.48 2.60
C SER A 28 15.02 -8.62 2.02
N TYR A 29 14.35 -9.73 2.34
CA TYR A 29 12.92 -9.91 2.04
C TYR A 29 12.05 -8.85 2.73
N ASP A 30 12.34 -8.50 3.99
CA ASP A 30 11.58 -7.49 4.74
C ASP A 30 11.67 -6.11 4.06
N GLU A 31 12.83 -5.76 3.51
CA GLU A 31 12.98 -4.55 2.69
C GLU A 31 12.12 -4.61 1.43
N ALA A 32 12.16 -5.72 0.69
CA ALA A 32 11.35 -5.89 -0.51
C ALA A 32 9.84 -5.78 -0.21
N ILE A 33 9.38 -6.37 0.89
CA ILE A 33 7.98 -6.26 1.34
C ILE A 33 7.61 -4.83 1.73
N ASN A 34 8.48 -4.12 2.46
CA ASN A 34 8.21 -2.74 2.85
C ASN A 34 8.10 -1.81 1.62
N ILE A 35 8.93 -2.03 0.60
CA ILE A 35 8.84 -1.28 -0.66
C ILE A 35 7.54 -1.62 -1.40
N ALA A 36 7.19 -2.90 -1.53
CA ALA A 36 5.92 -3.31 -2.16
C ALA A 36 4.70 -2.71 -1.44
N ARG A 37 4.73 -2.68 -0.10
CA ARG A 37 3.69 -2.01 0.72
C ARG A 37 3.61 -0.52 0.40
N GLN A 38 4.72 0.21 0.39
CA GLN A 38 4.73 1.64 0.06
C GLN A 38 4.15 1.91 -1.33
N GLN A 39 4.52 1.10 -2.32
CA GLN A 39 3.98 1.21 -3.67
C GLN A 39 2.47 0.91 -3.74
N ALA A 40 1.98 -0.03 -2.93
CA ALA A 40 0.54 -0.30 -2.82
C ALA A 40 -0.22 0.89 -2.22
N PHE A 41 0.36 1.55 -1.20
CA PHE A 41 -0.18 2.78 -0.61
C PHE A 41 -0.26 3.91 -1.64
N GLU A 42 0.83 4.16 -2.38
CA GLU A 42 0.86 5.18 -3.44
C GLU A 42 -0.19 4.88 -4.54
N THR A 43 -0.33 3.60 -4.91
CA THR A 43 -1.36 3.17 -5.88
C THR A 43 -2.78 3.40 -5.35
N PHE A 44 -3.00 3.22 -4.05
CA PHE A 44 -4.32 3.38 -3.45
C PHE A 44 -4.85 4.82 -3.52
N GLU A 45 -3.98 5.83 -3.57
CA GLU A 45 -4.39 7.25 -3.70
C GLU A 45 -5.33 7.49 -4.90
N ASP A 46 -5.11 6.79 -6.02
CA ASP A 46 -5.96 6.86 -7.21
C ASP A 46 -7.36 6.24 -7.01
N TYR A 47 -7.52 5.41 -5.97
CA TYR A 47 -8.71 4.62 -5.68
C TYR A 47 -9.48 5.06 -4.43
N GLU A 48 -8.96 6.03 -3.65
CA GLU A 48 -9.55 6.48 -2.38
C GLU A 48 -11.05 6.80 -2.49
N VAL A 49 -11.42 7.55 -3.52
CA VAL A 49 -12.81 7.97 -3.78
C VAL A 49 -13.72 6.76 -4.05
N ILE A 50 -13.19 5.75 -4.74
CA ILE A 50 -13.94 4.53 -5.10
C ILE A 50 -14.12 3.66 -3.84
N CYS A 51 -13.07 3.53 -3.03
CA CYS A 51 -13.05 2.75 -1.79
C CYS A 51 -13.77 3.45 -0.64
N ARG A 52 -14.07 4.76 -0.77
CA ARG A 52 -14.74 5.59 0.24
C ARG A 52 -13.97 5.67 1.56
N VAL A 53 -12.65 5.64 1.49
CA VAL A 53 -11.76 5.89 2.62
C VAL A 53 -11.67 7.40 2.80
N LEU A 54 -11.84 7.89 4.04
CA LEU A 54 -11.67 9.31 4.35
C LEU A 54 -10.19 9.66 4.41
N SER A 55 -9.81 10.74 3.73
CA SER A 55 -8.46 11.30 3.83
C SER A 55 -8.14 11.77 5.25
N VAL A 56 -6.84 11.89 5.56
CA VAL A 56 -6.37 12.42 6.86
C VAL A 56 -6.97 13.79 7.15
N GLU A 57 -7.04 14.69 6.16
CA GLU A 57 -7.63 16.02 6.32
C GLU A 57 -9.14 15.95 6.63
N GLU A 58 -9.88 15.11 5.91
CA GLU A 58 -11.31 14.93 6.15
C GLU A 58 -11.58 14.40 7.55
N ARG A 59 -10.79 13.44 8.04
CA ARG A 59 -10.92 12.93 9.41
C ARG A 59 -10.65 14.00 10.45
N MET A 60 -9.59 14.78 10.27
CA MET A 60 -9.29 15.89 11.17
C MET A 60 -10.43 16.92 11.20
N GLN A 61 -11.05 17.22 10.05
CA GLN A 61 -12.13 18.22 9.95
C GLN A 61 -13.50 17.70 10.40
N GLN A 62 -13.85 16.46 10.04
CA GLN A 62 -15.18 15.90 10.26
C GLN A 62 -15.29 15.17 11.60
N GLU A 63 -14.25 14.44 11.98
CA GLU A 63 -14.22 13.61 13.19
C GLU A 63 -13.50 14.30 14.36
N GLY A 64 -12.74 15.38 14.08
CA GLY A 64 -12.01 16.14 15.10
C GLY A 64 -10.79 15.39 15.64
N LEU A 65 -10.25 14.44 14.88
CA LEU A 65 -9.06 13.69 15.24
C LEU A 65 -7.80 14.58 15.20
N THR A 66 -6.82 14.25 16.03
CA THR A 66 -5.46 14.78 15.88
C THR A 66 -4.81 14.15 14.65
N GLU A 67 -3.86 14.86 14.02
CA GLU A 67 -3.13 14.38 12.84
C GLU A 67 -2.55 12.98 13.01
N GLU A 68 -1.88 12.70 14.14
CA GLU A 68 -1.30 11.38 14.43
C GLU A 68 -2.34 10.24 14.41
N VAL A 69 -3.50 10.46 15.02
CA VAL A 69 -4.60 9.49 15.04
C VAL A 69 -5.26 9.37 13.67
N ALA A 70 -5.44 10.49 12.96
CA ALA A 70 -6.01 10.49 11.62
C ALA A 70 -5.14 9.73 10.61
N ILE A 71 -3.81 9.83 10.72
CA ILE A 71 -2.86 9.05 9.91
C ILE A 71 -2.98 7.55 10.25
N ALA A 72 -2.98 7.19 11.53
CA ALA A 72 -3.07 5.79 11.93
C ALA A 72 -4.38 5.12 11.45
N GLU A 73 -5.52 5.79 11.60
CA GLU A 73 -6.82 5.31 11.14
C GLU A 73 -6.90 5.24 9.60
N TYR A 74 -6.30 6.21 8.90
CA TYR A 74 -6.19 6.17 7.45
C TYR A 74 -5.35 4.97 7.00
N GLU A 75 -4.17 4.76 7.58
CA GLU A 75 -3.30 3.65 7.22
C GLU A 75 -3.95 2.28 7.51
N GLU A 76 -4.65 2.14 8.64
CA GLU A 76 -5.39 0.91 8.98
C GLU A 76 -6.49 0.61 7.95
N ASP A 77 -7.25 1.63 7.53
CA ASP A 77 -8.27 1.46 6.51
C ASP A 77 -7.65 1.10 5.16
N VAL A 78 -6.58 1.78 4.72
CA VAL A 78 -5.88 1.48 3.46
C VAL A 78 -5.33 0.05 3.45
N GLU A 79 -4.70 -0.40 4.54
CA GLU A 79 -4.20 -1.78 4.70
C GLU A 79 -5.26 -2.84 4.46
N SER A 80 -6.53 -2.54 4.73
CA SER A 80 -7.62 -3.48 4.48
C SER A 80 -7.96 -3.67 2.99
N PHE A 81 -7.51 -2.77 2.12
CA PHE A 81 -7.79 -2.77 0.69
C PHE A 81 -6.59 -3.12 -0.20
N ILE A 82 -5.37 -2.88 0.29
CA ILE A 82 -4.18 -3.13 -0.52
C ILE A 82 -3.75 -4.59 -0.44
N GLU A 83 -3.14 -5.07 -1.52
CA GLU A 83 -2.43 -6.34 -1.56
C GLU A 83 -1.00 -6.07 -2.02
N TYR A 84 -0.03 -6.70 -1.39
CA TYR A 84 1.38 -6.56 -1.74
C TYR A 84 2.16 -7.81 -1.40
N GLY A 85 3.31 -7.97 -2.06
CA GLY A 85 4.28 -8.98 -1.71
C GLY A 85 5.51 -8.99 -2.60
N ALA A 86 6.40 -9.91 -2.29
CA ALA A 86 7.67 -10.09 -2.97
C ALA A 86 7.92 -11.59 -3.21
N GLU A 87 8.45 -11.92 -4.37
CA GLU A 87 8.85 -13.28 -4.75
C GLU A 87 10.36 -13.32 -5.02
N GLU A 88 11.08 -14.15 -4.28
CA GLU A 88 12.52 -14.37 -4.49
C GLU A 88 12.76 -15.06 -5.84
N VAL A 89 13.75 -14.61 -6.59
CA VAL A 89 14.15 -15.22 -7.86
C VAL A 89 15.63 -15.59 -7.85
N GLU A 90 15.93 -16.80 -8.37
CA GLU A 90 17.29 -17.35 -8.52
C GLU A 90 18.04 -16.82 -9.75
#